data_AF-A0A4Q3J6W3-F1
#
_entry.id   AF-A0A4Q3J6W3-F1
#
_cell.length_a   1.000
_cell.length_b   1.000
_cell.length_c   1.000
_cell.angle_alpha   90.00
_cell.angle_beta   90.00
_cell.angle_gamma   90.00
#
_symmetry.space_group_name_H-M   'P 1'
#
loop_
_entity.id
_entity.type
_entity.pdbx_description
1 polymer ?
#
loop_
_entity_poly.entity_id
_entity_poly.type
_entity_poly.pdbx_seq_one_letter_code
_entity_poly.pdbx_strand_id
1 'polypeptide(L)'
;TAIVAFSASQVYAIAELIRRERGGAAVVMGALSPRTRNAQVDMYQNGDVDFLVATDAIGMGLNLDVKHVAFADDRKFDGHQTRPLTPAEFGQIAGRAGRHMHNGTFGVTGNATEFDEELIVQLETHDFEPVKVLQWRNSDLDFSSLAALSGSLDTVPEKKQLTRVPIATDQQALEFLSRNEAAGLATSRKAVELLWQCCGIPDYRNISPAQHGEIITRVYTDLIRRTRVNEDWIAEQVRFCDNVSGDIDTLSNRIRQIRTWTFVANRRNWLADPTHWREKTRDIEDRLSDALHERLTQRFVDRRTSVLMRHLRDKHMVSPEVNDRGEVSLEGHLIGSIEGFRFTLARSDDGDSKNLRAAASQVVAPEILKRAERLSGAPNEEFVLATDGTVRWRGEVVANLAEGDQLLTPRLIVLADEALTGPELERVQDRLNLWLRHTVNTQLETIMQLAEPADLDGTARGIAFQLSEHLGLLPRSAVADDVKGLDQDVRAKMRKLGVKFGAYHIYVPLSLKPAPRELALILWALKNGGVRQPGVSDLPQIVLSGRTSFLIDPEVNPKLYEVAGFKVAGKRAVRVDILERLADIIRPLIALDP
;
A
#
# COMPACT_ATOMS: atom_id res chain seq x y z
N THR A 1 3.22 19.98 2.17
CA THR A 1 4.39 20.48 2.91
C THR A 1 5.60 20.49 2.00
N ALA A 2 6.42 21.53 2.04
CA ALA A 2 7.69 21.56 1.30
C ALA A 2 8.86 21.28 2.25
N ILE A 3 9.76 20.38 1.87
CA ILE A 3 10.98 20.05 2.60
C ILE A 3 12.16 20.51 1.75
N VAL A 4 13.04 21.33 2.33
CA VAL A 4 14.13 21.98 1.61
C VAL A 4 15.47 21.40 2.05
N ALA A 5 16.26 20.94 1.08
CA ALA A 5 17.61 20.43 1.27
C ALA A 5 18.56 21.05 0.23
N PHE A 6 19.85 21.15 0.52
CA PHE A 6 20.78 21.92 -0.33
C PHE A 6 21.68 21.05 -1.22
N SER A 7 21.35 19.76 -1.35
CA SER A 7 22.02 18.83 -2.26
C SER A 7 21.04 17.89 -2.95
N ALA A 8 21.31 17.53 -4.21
CA ALA A 8 20.47 16.60 -4.97
C ALA A 8 20.38 15.21 -4.33
N SER A 9 21.48 14.75 -3.71
CA SER A 9 21.53 13.48 -2.99
C SER A 9 20.60 13.47 -1.78
N GLN A 10 20.59 14.52 -0.96
CA GLN A 10 19.66 14.66 0.16
C GLN A 10 18.21 14.74 -0.34
N VAL A 11 17.94 15.51 -1.40
CA VAL A 11 16.60 15.62 -1.99
C VAL A 11 16.07 14.24 -2.40
N TYR A 12 16.87 13.43 -3.09
CA TYR A 12 16.46 12.07 -3.46
C TYR A 12 16.30 11.14 -2.25
N ALA A 13 17.19 11.23 -1.26
CA ALA A 13 17.09 10.41 -0.04
C ALA A 13 15.82 10.71 0.75
N ILE A 14 15.48 11.99 0.93
CA ILE A 14 14.27 12.43 1.62
C ILE A 14 13.02 12.04 0.82
N ALA A 15 13.03 12.22 -0.50
CA ALA A 15 11.90 11.83 -1.35
C ALA A 15 11.63 10.31 -1.30
N GLU A 16 12.68 9.49 -1.28
CA GLU A 16 12.57 8.03 -1.13
C GLU A 16 11.99 7.63 0.23
N LEU A 17 12.43 8.29 1.30
CA LEU A 17 11.88 8.08 2.65
C LEU A 17 10.38 8.40 2.69
N ILE A 18 9.98 9.55 2.13
CA ILE A 18 8.58 9.97 2.09
C ILE A 18 7.74 9.04 1.21
N ARG A 19 8.28 8.56 0.09
CA ARG A 19 7.58 7.56 -0.73
C ARG A 19 7.21 6.32 0.09
N ARG A 20 8.15 5.82 0.90
CA ARG A 20 7.93 4.63 1.76
C ARG A 20 6.91 4.87 2.86
N GLU A 21 6.95 6.02 3.53
CA GLU A 21 6.10 6.27 4.71
C GLU A 21 4.76 6.92 4.38
N ARG A 22 4.70 7.74 3.32
CA ARG A 22 3.59 8.65 3.02
C ARG A 22 3.06 8.51 1.58
N GLY A 23 3.61 7.60 0.79
CA GLY A 23 3.13 7.27 -0.55
C GLY A 23 3.78 8.05 -1.68
N GLY A 24 4.34 9.23 -1.45
CA GLY A 24 5.14 9.89 -2.49
C GLY A 24 5.49 11.34 -2.22
N ALA A 25 6.44 11.84 -3.00
CA ALA A 25 6.84 13.24 -3.00
C ALA A 25 7.16 13.74 -4.41
N ALA A 26 6.77 14.98 -4.70
CA ALA A 26 7.26 15.71 -5.86
C ALA A 26 8.68 16.21 -5.60
N VAL A 27 9.51 16.25 -6.64
CA VAL A 27 10.93 16.65 -6.53
C VAL A 27 11.21 17.88 -7.39
N VAL A 28 11.73 18.94 -6.78
CA VAL A 28 12.06 20.21 -7.48
C VAL A 28 13.49 20.65 -7.18
N MET A 29 14.35 20.64 -8.19
CA MET A 29 15.75 21.08 -8.04
C MET A 29 16.10 22.11 -9.12
N GLY A 30 17.08 22.97 -8.85
CA GLY A 30 17.52 23.99 -9.82
C GLY A 30 18.03 23.43 -11.15
N ALA A 31 18.56 22.20 -11.15
CA ALA A 31 19.03 21.53 -12.36
C ALA A 31 17.91 21.05 -13.30
N LEU A 32 16.66 20.99 -12.82
CA LEU A 32 15.53 20.54 -13.62
C LEU A 32 15.09 21.60 -14.63
N SER A 33 14.55 21.16 -15.76
CA SER A 33 14.01 22.11 -16.74
C SER A 33 12.77 22.85 -16.21
N PRO A 34 12.46 24.07 -16.68
CA PRO A 34 11.20 24.74 -16.34
C PRO A 34 9.99 23.84 -16.53
N ARG A 35 9.97 23.07 -17.63
CA ARG A 35 8.90 22.13 -17.94
C ARG A 35 8.78 21.01 -16.89
N THR A 36 9.88 20.33 -16.56
CA THR A 36 9.88 19.29 -15.51
C THR A 36 9.52 19.86 -14.14
N ARG A 37 10.03 21.06 -13.78
CA ARG A 37 9.70 21.73 -12.52
C ARG A 37 8.20 22.03 -12.42
N ASN A 38 7.61 22.64 -13.45
CA ASN A 38 6.18 22.93 -13.46
C ASN A 38 5.34 21.65 -13.34
N ALA A 39 5.67 20.60 -14.09
CA ALA A 39 4.95 19.32 -14.01
C ALA A 39 5.02 18.67 -12.61
N GLN A 40 6.17 18.78 -11.92
CA GLN A 40 6.31 18.31 -10.53
C GLN A 40 5.53 19.19 -9.54
N VAL A 41 5.47 20.50 -9.77
CA VAL A 41 4.65 21.42 -8.97
C VAL A 41 3.16 21.17 -9.18
N ASP A 42 2.72 20.95 -10.42
CA ASP A 42 1.34 20.66 -10.77
C ASP A 42 0.88 19.36 -10.09
N MET A 43 1.73 18.32 -10.08
CA MET A 43 1.47 17.07 -9.36
C MET A 43 1.23 17.30 -7.85
N TYR A 44 2.04 18.16 -7.23
CA TYR A 44 1.86 18.52 -5.82
C TYR A 44 0.58 19.36 -5.60
N GLN A 45 0.29 20.33 -6.47
CA GLN A 45 -0.89 21.20 -6.34
C GLN A 45 -2.21 20.49 -6.61
N ASN A 46 -2.22 19.52 -7.52
CA ASN A 46 -3.38 18.67 -7.80
C ASN A 46 -3.66 17.66 -6.69
N GLY A 47 -2.76 17.53 -5.70
CA GLY A 47 -2.91 16.61 -4.58
C GLY A 47 -2.59 15.15 -4.95
N ASP A 48 -1.83 14.91 -6.02
CA ASP A 48 -1.31 13.57 -6.34
C ASP A 48 -0.25 13.14 -5.32
N VAL A 49 0.44 14.12 -4.70
CA VAL A 49 1.39 13.95 -3.61
C VAL A 49 1.26 15.08 -2.59
N ASP A 50 1.41 14.73 -1.31
CA ASP A 50 1.28 15.67 -0.18
C ASP A 50 2.55 16.48 0.14
N PHE A 51 3.68 15.99 -0.37
CA PHE A 51 5.00 16.48 -0.02
C PHE A 51 5.74 16.91 -1.28
N LEU A 52 6.47 18.00 -1.14
CA LEU A 52 7.38 18.53 -2.15
C LEU A 52 8.77 18.56 -1.53
N VAL A 53 9.74 17.86 -2.10
CA VAL A 53 11.14 17.92 -1.67
C VAL A 53 11.90 18.75 -2.69
N ALA A 54 12.57 19.80 -2.23
CA ALA A 54 13.18 20.76 -3.13
C ALA A 54 14.55 21.27 -2.67
N THR A 55 15.30 21.85 -3.61
CA THR A 55 16.42 22.74 -3.26
C THR A 55 15.98 24.18 -3.07
N ASP A 56 16.92 25.06 -2.74
CA ASP A 56 16.76 26.52 -2.70
C ASP A 56 16.12 27.13 -3.96
N ALA A 57 16.10 26.40 -5.08
CA ALA A 57 15.37 26.72 -6.30
C ALA A 57 13.85 26.95 -6.08
N ILE A 58 13.28 26.45 -4.98
CA ILE A 58 11.89 26.76 -4.59
C ILE A 58 11.69 28.23 -4.20
N GLY A 59 12.77 28.88 -3.73
CA GLY A 59 12.78 30.27 -3.29
C GLY A 59 12.53 31.26 -4.43
N MET A 60 12.62 30.85 -5.71
CA MET A 60 12.41 31.73 -6.87
C MET A 60 11.77 31.01 -8.07
N GLY A 61 10.85 31.69 -8.75
CA GLY A 61 10.45 31.31 -10.11
C GLY A 61 9.44 30.16 -10.23
N LEU A 62 8.73 29.82 -9.15
CA LEU A 62 7.61 28.86 -9.17
C LEU A 62 6.42 29.44 -8.39
N ASN A 63 5.21 29.29 -8.95
CA ASN A 63 3.98 29.70 -8.29
C ASN A 63 3.49 28.56 -7.39
N LEU A 64 3.96 28.52 -6.15
CA LEU A 64 3.74 27.41 -5.21
C LEU A 64 2.80 27.80 -4.07
N ASP A 65 1.88 26.91 -3.70
CA ASP A 65 1.00 27.07 -2.54
C ASP A 65 1.44 26.08 -1.47
N VAL A 66 2.23 26.58 -0.51
CA VAL A 66 2.85 25.76 0.52
C VAL A 66 2.36 26.24 1.87
N LYS A 67 1.80 25.33 2.68
CA LYS A 67 1.35 25.65 4.05
C LYS A 67 2.50 25.66 5.06
N HIS A 68 3.44 24.73 4.89
CA HIS A 68 4.57 24.54 5.78
C HIS A 68 5.87 24.31 4.99
N VAL A 69 6.94 25.03 5.36
CA VAL A 69 8.30 24.84 4.85
C VAL A 69 9.19 24.27 5.95
N ALA A 70 9.76 23.10 5.73
CA ALA A 70 10.67 22.45 6.66
C ALA A 70 12.10 22.41 6.09
N PHE A 71 13.07 22.95 6.81
CA PHE A 71 14.49 22.91 6.44
C PHE A 71 15.11 21.61 6.95
N ALA A 72 15.69 20.81 6.04
CA ALA A 72 16.37 19.56 6.37
C ALA A 72 17.87 19.74 6.64
N ASP A 73 18.41 20.92 6.34
CA ASP A 73 19.82 21.31 6.54
C ASP A 73 19.86 22.85 6.64
N ASP A 74 20.91 23.42 7.22
CA ASP A 74 21.13 24.87 7.37
C ASP A 74 22.35 25.37 6.58
N ARG A 75 23.03 24.47 5.85
CA ARG A 75 24.24 24.78 5.08
C ARG A 75 24.04 24.55 3.58
N LYS A 76 24.66 25.42 2.77
CA LYS A 76 24.68 25.32 1.31
C LYS A 76 26.10 25.41 0.76
N PHE A 77 26.31 24.80 -0.40
CA PHE A 77 27.52 25.00 -1.19
C PHE A 77 27.35 26.25 -2.07
N ASP A 78 28.24 27.23 -1.92
CA ASP A 78 28.19 28.51 -2.67
C ASP A 78 29.03 28.52 -3.95
N GLY A 79 29.50 27.34 -4.39
CA GLY A 79 30.42 27.18 -5.50
C GLY A 79 31.89 26.99 -5.06
N HIS A 80 32.24 27.38 -3.83
CA HIS A 80 33.60 27.24 -3.29
C HIS A 80 33.64 26.44 -2.00
N GLN A 81 32.72 26.71 -1.07
CA GLN A 81 32.69 26.04 0.23
C GLN A 81 31.26 25.84 0.73
N THR A 82 31.12 24.90 1.66
CA THR A 82 29.85 24.67 2.36
C THR A 82 29.75 25.58 3.56
N ARG A 83 28.88 26.59 3.48
CA ARG A 83 28.66 27.61 4.51
C ARG A 83 27.23 27.61 5.04
N PRO A 84 26.97 28.18 6.22
CA PRO A 84 25.60 28.42 6.70
C PRO A 84 24.84 29.34 5.75
N LEU A 85 23.51 29.19 5.71
CA LEU A 85 22.61 30.12 5.04
C LEU A 85 22.58 31.47 5.75
N THR A 86 22.39 32.55 5.00
CA THR A 86 22.12 33.87 5.58
C THR A 86 20.65 34.02 5.97
N PRO A 87 20.31 34.92 6.91
CA PRO A 87 18.91 35.20 7.26
C PRO A 87 18.03 35.55 6.05
N ALA A 88 18.58 36.28 5.07
CA ALA A 88 17.86 36.61 3.84
C ALA A 88 17.61 35.37 2.96
N GLU A 89 18.53 34.41 2.90
CA GLU A 89 18.34 33.13 2.18
C GLU A 89 17.26 32.28 2.86
N PHE A 90 17.26 32.22 4.21
CA PHE A 90 16.17 31.62 4.97
C PHE A 90 14.84 32.32 4.67
N GLY A 91 14.79 33.65 4.72
CA GLY A 91 13.58 34.44 4.46
C GLY A 91 13.00 34.21 3.08
N GLN A 92 13.85 34.08 2.07
CA GLN A 92 13.43 33.82 0.69
C GLN A 92 12.74 32.45 0.53
N ILE A 93 13.19 31.45 1.29
CA ILE A 93 12.66 30.08 1.24
C ILE A 93 11.46 29.94 2.18
N ALA A 94 11.59 30.36 3.44
CA ALA A 94 10.54 30.31 4.46
C ALA A 94 9.32 31.15 4.06
N GLY A 95 9.54 32.31 3.43
CA GLY A 95 8.48 33.16 2.91
C GLY A 95 7.66 32.54 1.76
N ARG A 96 8.00 31.33 1.29
CA ARG A 96 7.14 30.52 0.41
C ARG A 96 5.99 29.84 1.16
N ALA A 97 6.08 29.75 2.48
CA ALA A 97 4.98 29.27 3.32
C ALA A 97 3.90 30.35 3.46
N GLY A 98 2.65 29.97 3.23
CA GLY A 98 1.49 30.85 3.29
C GLY A 98 1.24 31.63 1.99
N ARG A 99 0.08 32.27 1.92
CA ARG A 99 -0.35 33.11 0.80
C ARG A 99 -1.37 34.12 1.26
N HIS A 100 -1.08 35.42 1.10
CA HIS A 100 -1.99 36.56 1.31
C HIS A 100 -2.95 36.45 2.51
N MET A 101 -4.04 35.68 2.38
CA MET A 101 -5.08 35.46 3.39
C MET A 101 -4.83 34.27 4.34
N HIS A 102 -3.82 33.43 4.07
CA HIS A 102 -3.50 32.24 4.85
C HIS A 102 -2.07 32.30 5.37
N ASN A 103 -1.94 32.27 6.69
CA ASN A 103 -0.64 32.18 7.36
C ASN A 103 0.02 30.83 7.05
N GLY A 104 1.32 30.87 6.77
CA GLY A 104 2.17 29.69 6.67
C GLY A 104 2.95 29.46 7.95
N THR A 105 3.57 28.29 8.07
CA THR A 105 4.54 28.00 9.13
C THR A 105 5.87 27.55 8.53
N PHE A 106 6.95 27.75 9.27
CA PHE A 106 8.26 27.24 8.90
C PHE A 106 8.91 26.55 10.10
N GLY A 107 9.89 25.68 9.84
CA GLY A 107 10.58 24.93 10.89
C GLY A 107 11.71 24.09 10.34
N VAL A 108 12.26 23.23 11.19
CA VAL A 108 13.35 22.31 10.85
C VAL A 108 12.87 20.87 10.90
N THR A 109 13.59 19.97 10.23
CA THR A 109 13.29 18.54 10.25
C THR A 109 14.57 17.69 10.18
N GLY A 110 14.45 16.41 10.55
CA GLY A 110 15.58 15.50 10.59
C GLY A 110 16.63 15.91 11.63
N ASN A 111 17.87 16.08 11.19
CA ASN A 111 19.01 16.42 12.05
C ASN A 111 19.42 17.91 11.93
N ALA A 112 18.59 18.75 11.34
CA ALA A 112 18.88 20.18 11.23
C ALA A 112 18.81 20.86 12.62
N THR A 113 19.75 21.77 12.86
CA THR A 113 19.79 22.59 14.08
C THR A 113 18.54 23.45 14.20
N GLU A 114 17.97 23.58 15.40
CA GLU A 114 16.86 24.50 15.65
C GLU A 114 17.27 25.95 15.39
N PHE A 115 16.28 26.79 15.02
CA PHE A 115 16.52 28.21 14.78
C PHE A 115 16.71 28.97 16.08
N ASP A 116 17.70 29.87 16.10
CA ASP A 116 17.84 30.84 17.18
C ASP A 116 16.65 31.82 17.18
N GLU A 117 16.28 32.30 18.37
CA GLU A 117 15.14 33.22 18.56
C GLU A 117 15.29 34.50 17.73
N GLU A 118 16.52 35.02 17.60
CA GLU A 118 16.82 36.19 16.77
C GLU A 118 16.51 35.95 15.28
N LEU A 119 16.87 34.77 14.76
CA LEU A 119 16.58 34.41 13.37
C LEU A 119 15.06 34.28 13.15
N ILE A 120 14.33 33.68 14.09
CA ILE A 120 12.87 33.55 14.02
C ILE A 120 12.22 34.95 13.92
N VAL A 121 12.62 35.89 14.79
CA VAL A 121 12.11 37.27 14.77
C VAL A 121 12.41 37.95 13.43
N GLN A 122 13.62 37.82 12.89
CA GLN A 122 14.00 38.37 11.58
C GLN A 122 13.11 37.80 10.45
N LEU A 123 12.83 36.50 10.46
CA LEU A 123 11.98 35.84 9.46
C LEU A 123 10.52 36.25 9.55
N GLU A 124 9.97 36.36 10.77
CA GLU A 124 8.57 36.74 10.99
C GLU A 124 8.31 38.22 10.71
N THR A 125 9.26 39.08 11.03
CA THR A 125 9.16 40.54 10.82
C THR A 125 9.61 41.00 9.44
N HIS A 126 10.26 40.12 8.68
CA HIS A 126 10.90 40.44 7.40
C HIS A 126 11.92 41.59 7.50
N ASP A 127 12.63 41.67 8.62
CA ASP A 127 13.66 42.68 8.87
C ASP A 127 15.05 42.07 8.70
N PHE A 128 15.74 42.46 7.62
CA PHE A 128 17.05 41.92 7.25
C PHE A 128 18.08 43.04 7.08
N GLU A 129 19.35 42.73 7.29
CA GLU A 129 20.42 43.69 7.09
C GLU A 129 20.43 44.23 5.64
N PRO A 130 20.58 45.56 5.45
CA PRO A 130 20.68 46.14 4.12
C PRO A 130 21.97 45.69 3.43
N VAL A 131 21.91 45.52 2.11
CA VAL A 131 23.08 45.16 1.29
C VAL A 131 24.08 46.33 1.27
N LYS A 132 25.26 46.11 1.85
CA LYS A 132 26.30 47.15 2.03
C LYS A 132 27.25 47.30 0.83
N VAL A 133 27.45 46.22 0.07
CA VAL A 133 28.39 46.14 -1.06
C VAL A 133 27.73 45.40 -2.23
N LEU A 134 27.85 45.93 -3.43
CA LEU A 134 27.36 45.30 -4.66
C LEU A 134 28.52 44.74 -5.47
N GLN A 135 28.30 43.60 -6.12
CA GLN A 135 29.25 43.09 -7.11
C GLN A 135 29.12 43.87 -8.41
N TRP A 136 30.25 44.33 -8.92
CA TRP A 136 30.36 45.18 -10.11
C TRP A 136 31.33 44.57 -11.12
N ARG A 137 30.99 44.73 -12.39
CA ARG A 137 31.82 44.38 -13.53
C ARG A 137 31.82 45.55 -14.50
N ASN A 138 32.99 45.86 -15.05
CA ASN A 138 33.10 46.90 -16.05
C ASN A 138 32.24 46.59 -17.29
N SER A 139 31.41 47.54 -17.71
CA SER A 139 30.57 47.45 -18.90
C SER A 139 31.19 48.10 -20.13
N ASP A 140 32.20 48.95 -19.97
CA ASP A 140 32.91 49.61 -21.06
C ASP A 140 34.12 48.76 -21.49
N LEU A 141 33.90 47.85 -22.43
CA LEU A 141 34.87 46.84 -22.86
C LEU A 141 35.68 47.30 -24.07
N ASP A 142 37.01 47.14 -24.01
CA ASP A 142 37.91 47.48 -25.11
C ASP A 142 38.19 46.27 -26.02
N PHE A 143 37.63 46.30 -27.23
CA PHE A 143 37.82 45.25 -28.23
C PHE A 143 38.99 45.48 -29.18
N SER A 144 39.90 46.42 -28.90
CA SER A 144 41.06 46.73 -29.77
C SER A 144 42.04 45.55 -29.91
N SER A 145 42.23 44.78 -28.84
CA SER A 145 43.03 43.56 -28.80
C SER A 145 42.57 42.66 -27.64
N LEU A 146 42.99 41.38 -27.64
CA LEU A 146 42.69 40.47 -26.51
C LEU A 146 43.27 40.98 -25.19
N ALA A 147 44.46 41.57 -25.22
CA ALA A 147 45.10 42.14 -24.03
C ALA A 147 44.31 43.35 -23.49
N ALA A 148 43.83 44.22 -24.38
CA ALA A 148 43.00 45.35 -23.99
C ALA A 148 41.63 44.92 -23.43
N LEU A 149 41.02 43.89 -24.02
CA LEU A 149 39.78 43.31 -23.51
C LEU A 149 39.96 42.75 -22.10
N SER A 150 41.01 41.94 -21.88
CA SER A 150 41.35 41.44 -20.54
C SER A 150 41.57 42.58 -19.55
N GLY A 151 42.35 43.60 -19.93
CA GLY A 151 42.60 44.77 -19.09
C GLY A 151 41.32 45.54 -18.73
N SER A 152 40.40 45.70 -19.69
CA SER A 152 39.11 46.36 -19.46
C SER A 152 38.22 45.56 -18.49
N LEU A 153 38.24 44.22 -18.56
CA LEU A 153 37.53 43.34 -17.62
C LEU A 153 38.15 43.34 -16.22
N ASP A 154 39.46 43.55 -16.13
CA ASP A 154 40.22 43.58 -14.88
C ASP A 154 40.12 44.91 -14.12
N THR A 155 39.43 45.91 -14.68
CA THR A 155 39.23 47.21 -14.07
C THR A 155 38.56 47.09 -12.69
N VAL A 156 39.02 47.91 -11.75
CA VAL A 156 38.54 47.94 -10.36
C VAL A 156 37.51 49.06 -10.20
N PRO A 157 36.40 48.86 -9.46
CA PRO A 157 35.42 49.93 -9.28
C PRO A 157 35.99 51.11 -8.48
N GLU A 158 35.59 52.33 -8.85
CA GLU A 158 36.01 53.55 -8.14
C GLU A 158 35.27 53.75 -6.80
N LYS A 159 34.04 53.25 -6.71
CA LYS A 159 33.18 53.43 -5.53
C LYS A 159 33.45 52.34 -4.50
N LYS A 160 33.63 52.72 -3.24
CA LYS A 160 33.87 51.78 -2.11
C LYS A 160 32.70 50.81 -1.85
N GLN A 161 31.49 51.16 -2.29
CA GLN A 161 30.30 50.31 -2.18
C GLN A 161 30.24 49.23 -3.26
N LEU A 162 31.20 49.20 -4.18
CA LEU A 162 31.27 48.22 -5.25
C LEU A 162 32.51 47.36 -5.03
N THR A 163 32.35 46.05 -5.18
CA THR A 163 33.45 45.10 -5.24
C THR A 163 33.45 44.42 -6.60
N ARG A 164 34.63 44.04 -7.08
CA ARG A 164 34.72 43.34 -8.36
C ARG A 164 34.06 41.96 -8.26
N VAL A 165 33.28 41.57 -9.28
CA VAL A 165 32.73 40.21 -9.39
C VAL A 165 33.90 39.20 -9.42
N PRO A 166 33.80 38.03 -8.75
CA PRO A 166 34.75 36.93 -8.93
C PRO A 166 34.93 36.56 -10.42
N ILE A 167 36.03 35.88 -10.77
CA ILE A 167 36.29 35.50 -12.17
C ILE A 167 35.16 34.60 -12.68
N ALA A 168 34.31 35.17 -13.53
CA ALA A 168 33.15 34.50 -14.10
C ALA A 168 33.55 33.52 -15.21
N THR A 169 32.66 32.59 -15.55
CA THR A 169 32.91 31.51 -16.54
C THR A 169 33.29 32.05 -17.92
N ASP A 170 32.73 33.19 -18.33
CA ASP A 170 33.06 33.84 -19.60
C ASP A 170 34.49 34.42 -19.61
N GLN A 171 34.95 34.98 -18.49
CA GLN A 171 36.33 35.46 -18.32
C GLN A 171 37.31 34.27 -18.29
N GLN A 172 36.98 33.17 -17.60
CA GLN A 172 37.78 31.95 -17.62
C GLN A 172 37.91 31.39 -19.05
N ALA A 173 36.83 31.41 -19.82
CA ALA A 173 36.86 31.01 -21.22
C ALA A 173 37.74 31.95 -22.05
N LEU A 174 37.66 33.27 -21.85
CA LEU A 174 38.54 34.24 -22.52
C LEU A 174 40.01 33.99 -22.21
N GLU A 175 40.37 33.73 -20.94
CA GLU A 175 41.73 33.40 -20.54
C GLU A 175 42.24 32.12 -21.23
N PHE A 176 41.39 31.11 -21.36
CA PHE A 176 41.71 29.87 -22.09
C PHE A 176 41.94 30.13 -23.58
N LEU A 177 41.00 30.80 -24.25
CA LEU A 177 41.09 31.10 -25.68
C LEU A 177 42.26 32.03 -26.02
N SER A 178 42.62 32.94 -25.11
CA SER A 178 43.77 33.85 -25.30
C SER A 178 45.11 33.13 -25.32
N ARG A 179 45.17 31.88 -24.83
CA ARG A 179 46.38 31.06 -24.76
C ARG A 179 46.42 29.93 -25.79
N ASN A 180 45.37 29.76 -26.58
CA ASN A 180 45.28 28.67 -27.57
C ASN A 180 45.28 29.20 -29.01
N GLU A 181 45.02 28.30 -29.96
CA GLU A 181 45.00 28.58 -31.40
C GLU A 181 43.97 29.64 -31.85
N ALA A 182 42.89 29.85 -31.09
CA ALA A 182 41.90 30.90 -31.38
C ALA A 182 42.49 32.30 -31.26
N ALA A 183 43.47 32.51 -30.37
CA ALA A 183 44.11 33.81 -30.19
C ALA A 183 44.73 34.33 -31.50
N GLY A 184 45.31 33.44 -32.30
CA GLY A 184 45.90 33.78 -33.61
C GLY A 184 44.88 34.23 -34.66
N LEU A 185 43.60 33.94 -34.47
CA LEU A 185 42.50 34.35 -35.35
C LEU A 185 41.88 35.71 -34.92
N ALA A 186 42.13 36.16 -33.69
CA ALA A 186 41.56 37.37 -33.11
C ALA A 186 42.39 38.64 -33.44
N THR A 187 42.66 38.88 -34.72
CA THR A 187 43.58 39.95 -35.18
C THR A 187 42.92 41.32 -35.41
N SER A 188 41.60 41.38 -35.46
CA SER A 188 40.84 42.62 -35.70
C SER A 188 39.82 42.87 -34.60
N ARG A 189 39.41 44.13 -34.44
CA ARG A 189 38.38 44.52 -33.46
C ARG A 189 37.12 43.66 -33.53
N LYS A 190 36.62 43.38 -34.74
CA LYS A 190 35.44 42.52 -34.95
C LYS A 190 35.69 41.07 -34.53
N ALA A 191 36.91 40.56 -34.75
CA ALA A 191 37.27 39.19 -34.38
C ALA A 191 37.40 39.02 -32.86
N VAL A 192 37.91 40.04 -32.15
CA VAL A 192 37.97 40.08 -30.68
C VAL A 192 36.56 40.19 -30.09
N GLU A 193 35.70 41.04 -30.65
CA GLU A 193 34.31 41.17 -30.22
C GLU A 193 33.53 39.85 -30.41
N LEU A 194 33.71 39.17 -31.55
CA LEU A 194 33.10 37.87 -31.79
C LEU A 194 33.62 36.79 -30.84
N LEU A 195 34.93 36.79 -30.53
CA LEU A 195 35.52 35.88 -29.54
C LEU A 195 34.85 36.07 -28.19
N TRP A 196 34.69 37.33 -27.76
CA TRP A 196 33.98 37.66 -26.51
C TRP A 196 32.51 37.19 -26.51
N GLN A 197 31.80 37.37 -27.63
CA GLN A 197 30.43 36.86 -27.77
C GLN A 197 30.37 35.33 -27.64
N CYS A 198 31.40 34.61 -28.11
CA CYS A 198 31.54 33.16 -27.95
C CYS A 198 31.87 32.77 -26.49
N CYS A 199 32.72 33.52 -25.80
CA CYS A 199 32.98 33.34 -24.36
C CYS A 199 31.71 33.45 -23.51
N GLY A 200 30.71 34.20 -23.98
CA GLY A 200 29.38 34.29 -23.36
C GLY A 200 28.48 33.07 -23.52
N ILE A 201 28.95 31.93 -24.06
CA ILE A 201 28.21 30.66 -24.08
C ILE A 201 28.16 30.09 -22.65
N PRO A 202 26.97 29.92 -22.03
CA PRO A 202 26.86 29.40 -20.67
C PRO A 202 27.30 27.94 -20.60
N ASP A 203 28.05 27.60 -19.55
CA ASP A 203 28.34 26.20 -19.21
C ASP A 203 27.19 25.60 -18.39
N TYR A 204 26.13 25.18 -19.08
CA TYR A 204 25.05 24.43 -18.43
C TYR A 204 25.47 23.03 -17.97
N ARG A 205 26.56 22.48 -18.53
CA ARG A 205 27.01 21.12 -18.28
C ARG A 205 27.84 21.03 -16.99
N ASN A 206 28.38 22.16 -16.53
CA ASN A 206 29.29 22.25 -15.40
C ASN A 206 30.51 21.33 -15.59
N ILE A 207 31.15 21.46 -16.76
CA ILE A 207 32.32 20.67 -17.16
C ILE A 207 33.61 21.41 -16.76
N SER A 208 34.77 20.80 -17.00
CA SER A 208 36.02 21.48 -16.69
C SER A 208 36.19 22.75 -17.55
N PRO A 209 36.82 23.81 -17.03
CA PRO A 209 37.05 25.04 -17.79
C PRO A 209 37.76 24.81 -19.12
N ALA A 210 38.68 23.83 -19.18
CA ALA A 210 39.35 23.44 -20.40
C ALA A 210 38.40 22.82 -21.44
N GLN A 211 37.54 21.88 -21.04
CA GLN A 211 36.57 21.28 -21.97
C GLN A 211 35.54 22.29 -22.48
N HIS A 212 35.09 23.21 -21.63
CA HIS A 212 34.22 24.31 -22.05
C HIS A 212 34.93 25.24 -23.04
N GLY A 213 36.19 25.59 -22.74
CA GLY A 213 37.06 26.37 -23.61
C GLY A 213 37.25 25.75 -25.00
N GLU A 214 37.40 24.43 -25.11
CA GLU A 214 37.49 23.71 -26.39
C GLU A 214 36.21 23.85 -27.24
N ILE A 215 35.04 23.73 -26.62
CA ILE A 215 33.76 23.93 -27.31
C ILE A 215 33.67 25.35 -27.88
N ILE A 216 34.02 26.35 -27.07
CA ILE A 216 34.01 27.77 -27.47
C ILE A 216 35.04 28.02 -28.58
N THR A 217 36.23 27.43 -28.48
CA THR A 217 37.29 27.50 -29.48
C THR A 217 36.82 26.96 -30.83
N ARG A 218 36.12 25.82 -30.82
CA ARG A 218 35.54 25.24 -32.02
C ARG A 218 34.49 26.15 -32.66
N VAL A 219 33.53 26.64 -31.87
CA VAL A 219 32.48 27.56 -32.33
C VAL A 219 33.09 28.83 -32.93
N TYR A 220 34.02 29.46 -32.22
CA TYR A 220 34.69 30.67 -32.68
C TYR A 220 35.49 30.45 -33.97
N THR A 221 36.24 29.35 -34.06
CA THR A 221 37.05 29.01 -35.24
C THR A 221 36.17 28.81 -36.48
N ASP A 222 35.04 28.11 -36.34
CA ASP A 222 34.10 27.93 -37.44
C ASP A 222 33.49 29.28 -37.86
N LEU A 223 33.09 30.14 -36.91
CA LEU A 223 32.53 31.46 -37.22
C LEU A 223 33.52 32.38 -37.94
N ILE A 224 34.80 32.36 -37.57
CA ILE A 224 35.84 33.15 -38.27
C ILE A 224 36.13 32.58 -39.66
N ARG A 225 36.30 31.26 -39.80
CA ARG A 225 36.76 30.65 -41.05
C ARG A 225 35.64 30.42 -42.07
N ARG A 226 34.42 30.17 -41.61
CA ARG A 226 33.28 29.73 -42.43
C ARG A 226 32.08 30.65 -42.33
N THR A 227 32.15 31.73 -41.53
CA THR A 227 31.05 32.66 -41.19
C THR A 227 29.89 32.05 -40.39
N ARG A 228 29.84 30.72 -40.26
CA ARG A 228 28.79 29.94 -39.60
C ARG A 228 29.41 28.72 -38.92
N VAL A 229 28.80 28.26 -37.83
CA VAL A 229 29.16 26.99 -37.19
C VAL A 229 28.90 25.84 -38.15
N ASN A 230 29.77 24.84 -38.15
CA ASN A 230 29.62 23.65 -38.99
C ASN A 230 28.30 22.91 -38.69
N GLU A 231 27.43 22.78 -39.71
CA GLU A 231 26.13 22.12 -39.60
C GLU A 231 26.23 20.64 -39.23
N ASP A 232 27.20 19.92 -39.80
CA ASP A 232 27.39 18.49 -39.49
C ASP A 232 27.81 18.29 -38.04
N TRP A 233 28.65 19.19 -37.53
CA TRP A 233 29.12 19.14 -36.15
C TRP A 233 27.98 19.43 -35.16
N ILE A 234 27.21 20.50 -35.36
CA ILE A 234 26.06 20.78 -34.49
C ILE A 234 25.00 19.68 -34.60
N ALA A 235 24.79 19.11 -35.79
CA ALA A 235 23.90 17.97 -35.99
C ALA A 235 24.32 16.76 -35.15
N GLU A 236 25.62 16.44 -35.12
CA GLU A 236 26.16 15.37 -34.30
C GLU A 236 25.96 15.63 -32.80
N GLN A 237 26.24 16.87 -32.35
CA GLN A 237 26.05 17.26 -30.94
C GLN A 237 24.58 17.18 -30.51
N VAL A 238 23.66 17.63 -31.36
CA VAL A 238 22.21 17.57 -31.10
C VAL A 238 21.71 16.12 -31.13
N ARG A 239 22.18 15.30 -32.08
CA ARG A 239 21.83 13.87 -32.18
C ARG A 239 22.26 13.09 -30.93
N PHE A 240 23.39 13.43 -30.31
CA PHE A 240 23.82 12.80 -29.07
C PHE A 240 22.84 13.03 -27.90
N CYS A 241 22.17 14.18 -27.87
CA CYS A 241 21.17 14.50 -26.86
C CYS A 241 19.80 13.87 -27.15
N ASP A 242 19.51 13.51 -28.41
CA ASP A 242 18.21 13.01 -28.86
C ASP A 242 17.98 11.53 -28.50
N ASN A 243 17.96 11.26 -27.19
CA ASN A 243 17.68 9.95 -26.65
C ASN A 243 16.98 10.10 -25.29
N VAL A 244 15.76 9.59 -25.18
CA VAL A 244 14.93 9.65 -23.96
C VAL A 244 15.13 8.45 -23.01
N SER A 245 15.99 7.50 -23.37
CA SER A 245 16.33 6.35 -22.53
C SER A 245 17.42 6.72 -21.51
N GLY A 246 17.31 6.21 -20.28
CA GLY A 246 18.32 6.43 -19.25
C GLY A 246 17.70 6.57 -17.86
N ASP A 247 18.57 6.71 -16.87
CA ASP A 247 18.19 7.13 -15.53
C ASP A 247 18.04 8.65 -15.43
N ILE A 248 17.64 9.11 -14.25
CA ILE A 248 17.41 10.52 -13.94
C ILE A 248 18.66 11.38 -14.23
N ASP A 249 19.85 10.90 -13.86
CA ASP A 249 21.10 11.65 -14.03
C ASP A 249 21.51 11.73 -15.51
N THR A 250 21.34 10.65 -16.27
CA THR A 250 21.57 10.63 -17.72
C THR A 250 20.68 11.64 -18.43
N LEU A 251 19.38 11.65 -18.12
CA LEU A 251 18.42 12.58 -18.73
C LEU A 251 18.73 14.03 -18.32
N SER A 252 19.01 14.29 -17.05
CA SER A 252 19.42 15.61 -16.55
C SER A 252 20.68 16.14 -17.27
N ASN A 253 21.67 15.28 -17.50
CA ASN A 253 22.89 15.65 -18.21
C ASN A 253 22.62 15.98 -19.69
N ARG A 254 21.75 15.21 -20.36
CA ARG A 254 21.34 15.51 -21.75
C ARG A 254 20.57 16.82 -21.87
N ILE A 255 19.69 17.13 -20.91
CA ILE A 255 18.99 18.43 -20.83
C ILE A 255 19.99 19.58 -20.67
N ARG A 256 20.98 19.43 -19.79
CA ARG A 256 22.05 20.42 -19.64
C ARG A 256 22.84 20.61 -20.94
N GLN A 257 23.15 19.54 -21.66
CA GLN A 257 23.87 19.62 -22.93
C GLN A 257 23.04 20.25 -24.06
N ILE A 258 21.76 19.87 -24.23
CA ILE A 258 20.91 20.45 -25.29
C ILE A 258 20.68 21.94 -25.08
N ARG A 259 20.66 22.45 -23.84
CA ARG A 259 20.55 23.88 -23.54
C ARG A 259 21.69 24.72 -24.08
N THR A 260 22.91 24.20 -24.05
CA THR A 260 24.05 24.87 -24.68
C THR A 260 23.80 25.06 -26.18
N TRP A 261 23.23 24.04 -26.84
CA TRP A 261 22.90 24.12 -28.27
C TRP A 261 21.67 24.97 -28.56
N THR A 262 20.65 24.97 -27.69
CA THR A 262 19.53 25.90 -27.76
C THR A 262 20.01 27.35 -27.64
N PHE A 263 20.99 27.63 -26.76
CA PHE A 263 21.59 28.96 -26.65
C PHE A 263 22.30 29.36 -27.95
N VAL A 264 23.15 28.48 -28.49
CA VAL A 264 23.83 28.68 -29.77
C VAL A 264 22.83 28.91 -30.91
N ALA A 265 21.74 28.14 -30.97
CA ALA A 265 20.70 28.27 -31.99
C ALA A 265 19.93 29.60 -31.91
N ASN A 266 19.85 30.21 -30.74
CA ASN A 266 19.24 31.54 -30.56
C ASN A 266 20.19 32.71 -30.90
N ARG A 267 21.48 32.45 -31.16
CA ARG A 267 22.42 33.49 -31.60
C ARG A 267 22.18 33.86 -33.05
N ARG A 268 22.06 35.17 -33.31
CA ARG A 268 21.85 35.71 -34.66
C ARG A 268 23.07 35.43 -35.54
N ASN A 269 22.84 34.95 -36.76
CA ASN A 269 23.86 34.70 -37.78
C ASN A 269 24.94 33.65 -37.44
N TRP A 270 24.79 32.85 -36.39
CA TRP A 270 25.77 31.80 -36.06
C TRP A 270 25.54 30.50 -36.82
N LEU A 271 24.28 30.19 -37.14
CA LEU A 271 23.87 29.00 -37.86
C LEU A 271 23.33 29.36 -39.25
N ALA A 272 23.36 28.40 -40.17
CA ALA A 272 22.80 28.59 -41.50
C ALA A 272 21.27 28.63 -41.51
N ASP A 273 20.63 27.78 -40.70
CA ASP A 273 19.18 27.81 -40.45
C ASP A 273 18.88 27.88 -38.93
N PRO A 274 18.89 29.09 -38.33
CA PRO A 274 18.61 29.25 -36.91
C PRO A 274 17.20 28.81 -36.50
N THR A 275 16.21 28.92 -37.39
CA THR A 275 14.82 28.57 -37.08
C THR A 275 14.69 27.06 -36.93
N HIS A 276 15.21 26.28 -37.89
CA HIS A 276 15.24 24.83 -37.80
C HIS A 276 15.91 24.34 -36.52
N TRP A 277 17.09 24.86 -36.21
CA TRP A 277 17.84 24.43 -35.03
C TRP A 277 17.16 24.82 -33.72
N ARG A 278 16.53 25.99 -33.63
CA ARG A 278 15.76 26.41 -32.44
C ARG A 278 14.56 25.51 -32.18
N GLU A 279 13.82 25.14 -33.21
CA GLU A 279 12.68 24.24 -33.09
C GLU A 279 13.15 22.84 -32.68
N LYS A 280 14.19 22.32 -33.36
CA LYS A 280 14.73 21.00 -33.10
C LYS A 280 15.31 20.85 -31.68
N THR A 281 16.10 21.81 -31.21
CA THR A 281 16.69 21.72 -29.86
C THR A 281 15.63 21.88 -28.77
N ARG A 282 14.60 22.69 -29.02
CA ARG A 282 13.45 22.85 -28.11
C ARG A 282 12.61 21.58 -28.01
N ASP A 283 12.29 20.94 -29.14
CA ASP A 283 11.57 19.65 -29.16
C ASP A 283 12.33 18.57 -28.37
N ILE A 284 13.66 18.49 -28.56
CA ILE A 284 14.50 17.55 -27.80
C ILE A 284 14.49 17.89 -26.30
N GLU A 285 14.61 19.17 -25.91
CA GLU A 285 14.54 19.57 -24.50
C GLU A 285 13.18 19.21 -23.89
N ASP A 286 12.07 19.43 -24.60
CA ASP A 286 10.72 19.11 -24.15
C ASP A 286 10.55 17.59 -23.96
N ARG A 287 10.94 16.77 -24.94
CA ARG A 287 10.88 15.30 -24.84
C ARG A 287 11.74 14.73 -23.71
N LEU A 288 12.96 15.24 -23.54
CA LEU A 288 13.84 14.85 -22.43
C LEU A 288 13.25 15.26 -21.07
N SER A 289 12.61 16.42 -20.99
CA SER A 289 11.98 16.94 -19.78
C SER A 289 10.77 16.11 -19.34
N ASP A 290 9.97 15.65 -20.31
CA ASP A 290 8.81 14.78 -20.06
C ASP A 290 9.27 13.39 -19.61
N ALA A 291 10.28 12.82 -20.28
CA ALA A 291 10.88 11.55 -19.86
C ALA A 291 11.48 11.64 -18.44
N LEU A 292 12.13 12.76 -18.10
CA LEU A 292 12.68 12.99 -16.77
C LEU A 292 11.56 13.09 -15.72
N HIS A 293 10.46 13.78 -16.02
CA HIS A 293 9.30 13.84 -15.13
C HIS A 293 8.74 12.44 -14.86
N GLU A 294 8.54 11.63 -15.91
CA GLU A 294 8.03 10.26 -15.76
C GLU A 294 8.94 9.40 -14.88
N ARG A 295 10.27 9.49 -15.06
CA ARG A 295 11.25 8.76 -14.23
C ARG A 295 11.25 9.21 -12.77
N LEU A 296 11.07 10.50 -12.51
CA LEU A 296 10.94 11.02 -11.15
C LEU A 296 9.66 10.49 -10.49
N THR A 297 8.53 10.53 -11.20
CA THR A 297 7.25 10.02 -10.71
C THR A 297 7.31 8.52 -10.42
N GLN A 298 7.85 7.72 -11.33
CA GLN A 298 8.02 6.28 -11.12
C GLN A 298 8.87 5.95 -9.91
N ARG A 299 9.91 6.77 -9.64
CA ARG A 299 10.84 6.53 -8.52
C ARG A 299 10.31 7.03 -7.18
N PHE A 300 9.61 8.16 -7.15
CA PHE A 300 9.28 8.87 -5.92
C PHE A 300 7.77 8.91 -5.59
N VAL A 301 6.93 8.22 -6.36
CA VAL A 301 5.48 8.14 -6.11
C VAL A 301 4.98 6.70 -6.21
N ASP A 302 4.43 6.19 -5.10
CA ASP A 302 3.57 5.02 -5.07
C ASP A 302 2.10 5.47 -5.12
N ARG A 303 1.52 5.37 -6.32
CA ARG A 303 0.14 5.81 -6.60
C ARG A 303 -0.89 5.15 -5.67
N ARG A 304 -0.71 3.88 -5.28
CA ARG A 304 -1.68 3.18 -4.41
C ARG A 304 -1.72 3.82 -3.03
N THR A 305 -0.54 4.03 -2.46
CA THR A 305 -0.38 4.63 -1.14
C THR A 305 -0.80 6.10 -1.13
N SER A 306 -0.47 6.86 -2.18
CA SER A 306 -0.92 8.25 -2.34
C SER A 306 -2.46 8.37 -2.36
N VAL A 307 -3.15 7.53 -3.15
CA VAL A 307 -4.62 7.55 -3.24
C VAL A 307 -5.25 7.17 -1.89
N LEU A 308 -4.71 6.16 -1.21
CA LEU A 308 -5.17 5.75 0.12
C LEU A 308 -5.03 6.89 1.16
N MET A 309 -3.87 7.54 1.20
CA MET A 309 -3.60 8.65 2.12
C MET A 309 -4.47 9.88 1.84
N ARG A 310 -4.74 10.16 0.56
CA ARG A 310 -5.64 11.23 0.14
C ARG A 310 -7.07 10.98 0.62
N HIS A 311 -7.58 9.76 0.45
CA HIS A 311 -8.93 9.38 0.89
C HIS A 311 -9.13 9.51 2.40
N LEU A 312 -8.16 9.06 3.19
CA LEU A 312 -8.24 9.17 4.65
C LEU A 312 -8.40 10.59 5.17
N ARG A 313 -7.89 11.59 4.45
CA ARG A 313 -8.04 13.00 4.83
C ARG A 313 -9.34 13.59 4.35
N ASP A 314 -9.79 13.22 3.15
CA ASP A 314 -10.97 13.79 2.54
C ASP A 314 -12.21 12.97 2.88
N LYS A 315 -12.88 13.32 3.99
CA LYS A 315 -14.09 12.63 4.47
C LYS A 315 -15.25 12.58 3.47
N HIS A 316 -15.17 13.34 2.38
CA HIS A 316 -16.19 13.41 1.32
C HIS A 316 -15.88 12.53 0.10
N MET A 317 -14.78 11.75 0.11
CA MET A 317 -14.37 10.95 -1.05
C MET A 317 -15.13 9.62 -1.24
N VAL A 318 -15.09 9.16 -2.49
CA VAL A 318 -15.79 8.01 -3.09
C VAL A 318 -15.70 6.75 -2.22
N SER A 319 -16.83 6.09 -1.95
CA SER A 319 -16.82 4.79 -1.26
C SER A 319 -15.97 3.76 -2.03
N PRO A 320 -15.17 2.93 -1.36
CA PRO A 320 -14.38 1.92 -2.05
C PRO A 320 -15.29 1.00 -2.89
N GLU A 321 -14.85 0.68 -4.10
CA GLU A 321 -15.55 -0.26 -4.97
C GLU A 321 -15.15 -1.68 -4.59
N VAL A 322 -16.14 -2.55 -4.36
CA VAL A 322 -15.93 -3.96 -4.07
C VAL A 322 -16.54 -4.80 -5.17
N ASN A 323 -15.73 -5.67 -5.79
CA ASN A 323 -16.22 -6.57 -6.83
C ASN A 323 -16.85 -7.84 -6.24
N ASP A 324 -17.47 -8.66 -7.10
CA ASP A 324 -18.12 -9.92 -6.70
C ASP A 324 -17.17 -10.95 -6.08
N ARG A 325 -15.84 -10.77 -6.24
CA ARG A 325 -14.81 -11.63 -5.64
C ARG A 325 -14.34 -11.12 -4.27
N GLY A 326 -14.90 -10.02 -3.78
CA GLY A 326 -14.49 -9.39 -2.53
C GLY A 326 -13.22 -8.55 -2.65
N GLU A 327 -12.71 -8.28 -3.86
CA GLU A 327 -11.57 -7.39 -4.06
C GLU A 327 -12.01 -5.93 -3.92
N VAL A 328 -11.23 -5.17 -3.16
CA VAL A 328 -11.48 -3.75 -2.85
C VAL A 328 -10.55 -2.89 -3.68
N SER A 329 -11.13 -2.02 -4.50
CA SER A 329 -10.41 -1.03 -5.29
C SER A 329 -10.85 0.39 -4.97
N LEU A 330 -9.91 1.33 -5.12
CA LEU A 330 -10.17 2.75 -4.97
C LEU A 330 -9.56 3.50 -6.15
N GLU A 331 -10.38 4.28 -6.85
CA GLU A 331 -9.98 5.01 -8.08
C GLU A 331 -9.25 4.08 -9.08
N GLY A 332 -9.77 2.87 -9.28
CA GLY A 332 -9.20 1.86 -10.18
C GLY A 332 -7.96 1.11 -9.67
N HIS A 333 -7.49 1.38 -8.45
CA HIS A 333 -6.33 0.72 -7.86
C HIS A 333 -6.74 -0.34 -6.82
N LEU A 334 -6.27 -1.58 -6.99
CA LEU A 334 -6.52 -2.68 -6.04
C LEU A 334 -5.78 -2.45 -4.72
N ILE A 335 -6.52 -2.39 -3.62
CA ILE A 335 -6.00 -2.23 -2.25
C ILE A 335 -5.86 -3.60 -1.56
N GLY A 336 -6.85 -4.48 -1.72
CA GLY A 336 -6.88 -5.77 -1.02
C GLY A 336 -8.15 -6.56 -1.28
N SER A 337 -8.46 -7.52 -0.41
CA SER A 337 -9.65 -8.36 -0.48
C SER A 337 -10.31 -8.53 0.88
N ILE A 338 -11.65 -8.58 0.91
CA ILE A 338 -12.48 -8.85 2.09
C ILE A 338 -13.02 -10.27 2.01
N GLU A 339 -12.85 -11.04 3.09
CA GLU A 339 -13.48 -12.34 3.28
C GLU A 339 -14.31 -12.30 4.57
N GLY A 340 -15.64 -12.40 4.47
CA GLY A 340 -16.54 -12.23 5.60
C GLY A 340 -16.42 -10.82 6.19
N PHE A 341 -15.82 -10.74 7.39
CA PHE A 341 -15.53 -9.49 8.11
C PHE A 341 -14.02 -9.22 8.30
N ARG A 342 -13.17 -9.91 7.53
CA ARG A 342 -11.71 -9.75 7.59
C ARG A 342 -11.17 -9.14 6.29
N PHE A 343 -10.24 -8.20 6.42
CA PHE A 343 -9.60 -7.54 5.30
C PHE A 343 -8.13 -7.96 5.19
N THR A 344 -7.75 -8.41 3.99
CA THR A 344 -6.38 -8.76 3.65
C THR A 344 -5.83 -7.77 2.62
N LEU A 345 -4.77 -7.04 3.00
CA LEU A 345 -4.07 -6.13 2.10
C LEU A 345 -3.39 -6.91 0.96
N ALA A 346 -3.50 -6.41 -0.28
CA ALA A 346 -2.76 -6.97 -1.41
C ALA A 346 -1.25 -6.78 -1.17
N ARG A 347 -0.44 -7.81 -1.43
CA ARG A 347 1.01 -7.74 -1.25
C ARG A 347 1.61 -6.63 -2.13
N SER A 348 2.41 -5.75 -1.51
CA SER A 348 3.38 -4.88 -2.17
C SER A 348 4.79 -5.33 -1.79
N ASP A 349 5.76 -5.18 -2.70
CA ASP A 349 7.14 -5.65 -2.53
C ASP A 349 7.97 -4.83 -1.53
N ASP A 350 7.43 -3.76 -0.94
CA ASP A 350 8.14 -2.86 -0.03
C ASP A 350 7.64 -2.91 1.42
N GLY A 351 8.60 -2.99 2.33
CA GLY A 351 8.47 -3.58 3.67
C GLY A 351 7.92 -2.72 4.81
N ASP A 352 6.87 -1.91 4.61
CA ASP A 352 6.21 -1.25 5.74
C ASP A 352 4.67 -1.30 5.72
N SER A 353 4.17 -2.53 5.95
CA SER A 353 2.75 -2.89 5.82
C SER A 353 1.85 -2.47 6.99
N LYS A 354 2.40 -1.99 8.12
CA LYS A 354 1.61 -1.80 9.35
C LYS A 354 0.77 -0.52 9.32
N ASN A 355 1.37 0.62 8.97
CA ASN A 355 0.66 1.89 8.85
C ASN A 355 -0.36 1.85 7.71
N LEU A 356 0.01 1.19 6.61
CA LEU A 356 -0.83 1.00 5.44
C LEU A 356 -2.04 0.10 5.72
N ARG A 357 -1.86 -0.94 6.54
CA ARG A 357 -2.97 -1.80 7.00
C ARG A 357 -3.95 -1.02 7.86
N ALA A 358 -3.48 -0.24 8.84
CA ALA A 358 -4.35 0.57 9.69
C ALA A 358 -5.17 1.58 8.87
N ALA A 359 -4.52 2.22 7.90
CA ALA A 359 -5.17 3.11 6.94
C ALA A 359 -6.24 2.40 6.11
N ALA A 360 -5.92 1.24 5.53
CA ALA A 360 -6.86 0.46 4.74
C ALA A 360 -8.05 -0.04 5.57
N SER A 361 -7.84 -0.47 6.81
CA SER A 361 -8.92 -0.91 7.71
C SER A 361 -9.95 0.19 7.97
N GLN A 362 -9.53 1.45 8.08
CA GLN A 362 -10.46 2.58 8.24
C GLN A 362 -11.29 2.83 6.97
N VAL A 363 -10.71 2.69 5.79
CA VAL A 363 -11.41 2.86 4.51
C VAL A 363 -12.45 1.77 4.27
N VAL A 364 -12.17 0.54 4.72
CA VAL A 364 -13.05 -0.62 4.53
C VAL A 364 -14.15 -0.72 5.60
N ALA A 365 -14.02 -0.05 6.74
CA ALA A 365 -14.98 -0.12 7.85
C ALA A 365 -16.46 0.12 7.44
N PRO A 366 -16.81 1.12 6.60
CA PRO A 366 -18.20 1.32 6.18
C PRO A 366 -18.79 0.13 5.42
N GLU A 367 -17.99 -0.57 4.62
CA GLU A 367 -18.44 -1.74 3.87
C GLU A 367 -18.61 -2.96 4.77
N ILE A 368 -17.72 -3.14 5.75
CA ILE A 368 -17.86 -4.17 6.78
C ILE A 368 -19.15 -3.97 7.59
N LEU A 369 -19.49 -2.72 7.93
CA LEU A 369 -20.73 -2.38 8.63
C LEU A 369 -21.97 -2.73 7.79
N LYS A 370 -21.99 -2.41 6.49
CA LYS A 370 -23.09 -2.82 5.59
C LYS A 370 -23.24 -4.33 5.50
N ARG A 371 -22.12 -5.07 5.43
CA ARG A 371 -22.13 -6.55 5.46
C ARG A 371 -22.71 -7.07 6.77
N ALA A 372 -22.36 -6.47 7.90
CA ALA A 372 -22.88 -6.84 9.21
C ALA A 372 -24.41 -6.66 9.29
N GLU A 373 -24.93 -5.52 8.83
CA GLU A 373 -26.38 -5.27 8.75
C GLU A 373 -27.10 -6.30 7.88
N ARG A 374 -26.54 -6.63 6.71
CA ARG A 374 -27.10 -7.65 5.81
C ARG A 374 -27.14 -9.03 6.45
N LEU A 375 -26.07 -9.42 7.16
CA LEU A 375 -26.02 -10.70 7.86
C LEU A 375 -27.04 -10.73 9.00
N SER A 376 -27.14 -9.66 9.79
CA SER A 376 -28.13 -9.55 10.88
C SER A 376 -29.57 -9.74 10.40
N GLY A 377 -29.90 -9.32 9.18
CA GLY A 377 -31.23 -9.51 8.57
C GLY A 377 -31.40 -10.79 7.73
N ALA A 378 -30.36 -11.61 7.57
CA ALA A 378 -30.39 -12.73 6.63
C ALA A 378 -31.29 -13.90 7.10
N PRO A 379 -31.98 -14.61 6.18
CA PRO A 379 -32.78 -15.80 6.52
C PRO A 379 -31.88 -17.01 6.87
N ASN A 380 -32.44 -18.00 7.56
CA ASN A 380 -31.68 -19.18 8.03
C ASN A 380 -31.04 -20.01 6.90
N GLU A 381 -31.63 -19.99 5.70
CA GLU A 381 -31.19 -20.77 4.53
C GLU A 381 -29.86 -20.27 3.93
N GLU A 382 -29.46 -19.03 4.22
CA GLU A 382 -28.20 -18.47 3.74
C GLU A 382 -26.98 -18.89 4.57
N PHE A 383 -27.21 -19.58 5.69
CA PHE A 383 -26.17 -20.03 6.61
C PHE A 383 -25.96 -21.53 6.50
N VAL A 384 -24.69 -21.94 6.43
CA VAL A 384 -24.30 -23.34 6.38
C VAL A 384 -23.22 -23.61 7.43
N LEU A 385 -23.41 -24.64 8.24
CA LEU A 385 -22.38 -25.19 9.12
C LEU A 385 -21.61 -26.25 8.33
N ALA A 386 -20.32 -26.05 8.14
CA ALA A 386 -19.45 -27.06 7.55
C ALA A 386 -18.95 -28.06 8.62
N THR A 387 -18.53 -29.24 8.17
CA THR A 387 -18.06 -30.33 9.04
C THR A 387 -16.80 -29.99 9.84
N ASP A 388 -16.03 -29.00 9.39
CA ASP A 388 -14.84 -28.48 10.07
C ASP A 388 -15.17 -27.46 11.17
N GLY A 389 -16.46 -27.24 11.46
CA GLY A 389 -16.94 -26.28 12.46
C GLY A 389 -16.98 -24.83 11.96
N THR A 390 -16.71 -24.58 10.68
CA THR A 390 -16.82 -23.23 10.11
C THR A 390 -18.27 -22.91 9.73
N VAL A 391 -18.71 -21.69 10.03
CA VAL A 391 -20.01 -21.16 9.60
C VAL A 391 -19.80 -20.26 8.41
N ARG A 392 -20.54 -20.55 7.34
CA ARG A 392 -20.49 -19.78 6.09
C ARG A 392 -21.81 -19.05 5.84
N TRP A 393 -21.72 -17.79 5.43
CA TRP A 393 -22.84 -16.99 4.95
C TRP A 393 -22.62 -16.65 3.48
N ARG A 394 -23.53 -17.09 2.60
CA ARG A 394 -23.41 -16.93 1.13
C ARG A 394 -22.07 -17.43 0.55
N GLY A 395 -21.47 -18.43 1.19
CA GLY A 395 -20.19 -19.02 0.79
C GLY A 395 -18.96 -18.42 1.48
N GLU A 396 -19.06 -17.25 2.11
CA GLU A 396 -17.96 -16.62 2.85
C GLU A 396 -17.91 -17.12 4.31
N VAL A 397 -16.71 -17.28 4.87
CA VAL A 397 -16.53 -17.72 6.27
C VAL A 397 -16.73 -16.54 7.22
N VAL A 398 -17.67 -16.67 8.17
CA VAL A 398 -18.05 -15.57 9.08
C VAL A 398 -17.88 -15.90 10.57
N ALA A 399 -17.89 -17.18 10.96
CA ALA A 399 -17.73 -17.59 12.35
C ALA A 399 -17.19 -19.03 12.46
N ASN A 400 -16.68 -19.38 13.64
CA ASN A 400 -16.30 -20.74 14.00
C ASN A 400 -17.10 -21.22 15.21
N LEU A 401 -17.46 -22.50 15.19
CA LEU A 401 -18.07 -23.19 16.32
C LEU A 401 -16.99 -23.55 17.35
N ALA A 402 -17.29 -23.30 18.63
CA ALA A 402 -16.41 -23.52 19.76
C ALA A 402 -17.14 -24.32 20.85
N GLU A 403 -16.36 -24.89 21.77
CA GLU A 403 -16.91 -25.61 22.92
C GLU A 403 -17.81 -24.69 23.76
N GLY A 404 -18.99 -25.19 24.11
CA GLY A 404 -19.91 -24.55 25.04
C GLY A 404 -20.06 -25.33 26.35
N ASP A 405 -20.84 -24.76 27.28
CA ASP A 405 -20.97 -25.29 28.64
C ASP A 405 -21.57 -26.70 28.64
N GLN A 406 -22.58 -26.95 27.80
CA GLN A 406 -23.20 -28.26 27.61
C GLN A 406 -22.99 -28.75 26.17
N LEU A 407 -23.12 -30.07 25.96
CA LEU A 407 -22.93 -30.70 24.66
C LEU A 407 -23.85 -30.14 23.56
N LEU A 408 -25.11 -29.83 23.93
CA LEU A 408 -26.13 -29.33 23.00
C LEU A 408 -26.17 -27.79 22.93
N THR A 409 -25.29 -27.09 23.66
CA THR A 409 -25.23 -25.62 23.67
C THR A 409 -23.83 -25.11 23.29
N PRO A 410 -23.36 -25.39 22.05
CA PRO A 410 -22.08 -24.89 21.57
C PRO A 410 -22.04 -23.36 21.50
N ARG A 411 -20.83 -22.80 21.54
CA ARG A 411 -20.59 -21.35 21.40
C ARG A 411 -20.16 -21.01 19.97
N LEU A 412 -20.46 -19.81 19.50
CA LEU A 412 -19.97 -19.29 18.23
C LEU A 412 -19.00 -18.14 18.46
N ILE A 413 -17.90 -18.15 17.72
CA ILE A 413 -16.91 -17.07 17.69
C ILE A 413 -16.95 -16.44 16.30
N VAL A 414 -17.40 -15.19 16.22
CA VAL A 414 -17.38 -14.40 14.97
C VAL A 414 -15.94 -14.11 14.57
N LEU A 415 -15.64 -14.30 13.27
CA LEU A 415 -14.34 -13.99 12.69
C LEU A 415 -14.38 -12.59 12.07
N ALA A 416 -13.90 -11.60 12.81
CA ALA A 416 -13.87 -10.22 12.36
C ALA A 416 -12.58 -9.50 12.77
N ASP A 417 -12.19 -8.50 11.97
CA ASP A 417 -11.09 -7.58 12.30
C ASP A 417 -11.57 -6.41 13.17
N GLU A 418 -10.65 -5.53 13.58
CA GLU A 418 -10.90 -4.33 14.39
C GLU A 418 -11.95 -3.36 13.82
N ALA A 419 -12.33 -3.51 12.55
CA ALA A 419 -13.35 -2.70 11.91
C ALA A 419 -14.79 -3.03 12.37
N LEU A 420 -15.03 -4.23 12.94
CA LEU A 420 -16.34 -4.64 13.45
C LEU A 420 -16.29 -4.79 14.97
N THR A 421 -16.81 -3.81 15.71
CA THR A 421 -16.77 -3.79 17.18
C THR A 421 -18.09 -3.29 17.77
N GLY A 422 -18.29 -3.52 19.07
CA GLY A 422 -19.40 -2.92 19.81
C GLY A 422 -20.78 -3.45 19.38
N PRO A 423 -21.81 -2.59 19.28
CA PRO A 423 -23.20 -3.00 19.04
C PRO A 423 -23.40 -3.79 17.74
N GLU A 424 -22.62 -3.51 16.70
CA GLU A 424 -22.73 -4.18 15.40
C GLU A 424 -22.22 -5.62 15.47
N LEU A 425 -21.12 -5.85 16.21
CA LEU A 425 -20.61 -7.19 16.47
C LEU A 425 -21.62 -8.00 17.29
N GLU A 426 -22.23 -7.39 18.31
CA GLU A 426 -23.28 -8.02 19.13
C GLU A 426 -24.49 -8.43 18.28
N ARG A 427 -24.97 -7.56 17.38
CA ARG A 427 -26.07 -7.89 16.46
C ARG A 427 -25.76 -9.07 15.55
N VAL A 428 -24.53 -9.16 15.03
CA VAL A 428 -24.10 -10.30 14.21
C VAL A 428 -24.02 -11.57 15.06
N GLN A 429 -23.42 -11.48 16.25
CA GLN A 429 -23.29 -12.59 17.19
C GLN A 429 -24.66 -13.14 17.60
N ASP A 430 -25.61 -12.27 17.95
CA ASP A 430 -26.97 -12.64 18.35
C ASP A 430 -27.72 -13.33 17.21
N ARG A 431 -27.60 -12.82 15.99
CA ARG A 431 -28.23 -13.43 14.82
C ARG A 431 -27.70 -14.84 14.56
N LEU A 432 -26.38 -15.02 14.63
CA LEU A 432 -25.73 -16.33 14.44
C LEU A 432 -26.07 -17.30 15.58
N ASN A 433 -26.11 -16.82 16.83
CA ASN A 433 -26.55 -17.60 17.98
C ASN A 433 -28.01 -18.07 17.83
N LEU A 434 -28.90 -17.20 17.35
CA LEU A 434 -30.30 -17.54 17.07
C LEU A 434 -30.40 -18.64 16.00
N TRP A 435 -29.64 -18.50 14.90
CA TRP A 435 -29.59 -19.51 13.83
C TRP A 435 -29.07 -20.86 14.35
N LEU A 436 -27.99 -20.85 15.13
CA LEU A 436 -27.41 -22.06 15.69
C LEU A 436 -28.37 -22.77 16.64
N ARG A 437 -29.02 -22.03 17.54
CA ARG A 437 -30.06 -22.57 18.42
C ARG A 437 -31.19 -23.19 17.62
N HIS A 438 -31.68 -22.50 16.59
CA HIS A 438 -32.72 -23.03 15.71
C HIS A 438 -32.27 -24.32 15.01
N THR A 439 -31.03 -24.36 14.52
CA THR A 439 -30.45 -25.53 13.84
C THR A 439 -30.35 -26.73 14.79
N VAL A 440 -29.80 -26.52 15.99
CA VAL A 440 -29.70 -27.56 17.03
C VAL A 440 -31.09 -28.06 17.44
N ASN A 441 -32.02 -27.13 17.74
CA ASN A 441 -33.38 -27.49 18.14
C ASN A 441 -34.12 -28.27 17.06
N THR A 442 -33.92 -27.94 15.79
CA THR A 442 -34.62 -28.60 14.67
C THR A 442 -34.01 -29.97 14.36
N GLN A 443 -32.68 -30.09 14.36
CA GLN A 443 -32.01 -31.34 14.00
C GLN A 443 -31.96 -32.34 15.15
N LEU A 444 -31.87 -31.87 16.41
CA LEU A 444 -31.75 -32.72 17.60
C LEU A 444 -32.98 -32.64 18.51
N GLU A 445 -34.13 -32.21 17.99
CA GLU A 445 -35.38 -32.03 18.74
C GLU A 445 -35.70 -33.22 19.66
N THR A 446 -35.70 -34.43 19.07
CA THR A 446 -36.04 -35.67 19.81
C THR A 446 -35.01 -36.03 20.87
N ILE A 447 -33.75 -35.60 20.72
CA ILE A 447 -32.71 -35.82 21.73
C ILE A 447 -32.90 -34.83 22.86
N MET A 448 -33.20 -33.56 22.54
CA MET A 448 -33.44 -32.51 23.53
C MET A 448 -34.65 -32.81 24.41
N GLN A 449 -35.73 -33.37 23.84
CA GLN A 449 -36.91 -33.81 24.60
C GLN A 449 -36.57 -34.91 25.64
N LEU A 450 -35.48 -35.66 25.46
CA LEU A 450 -35.03 -36.68 26.40
C LEU A 450 -34.17 -36.13 27.54
N ALA A 451 -33.62 -34.91 27.41
CA ALA A 451 -32.84 -34.27 28.46
C ALA A 451 -33.71 -33.90 29.68
N GLU A 452 -34.91 -33.38 29.43
CA GLU A 452 -35.89 -32.99 30.46
C GLU A 452 -37.29 -33.52 30.10
N PRO A 453 -37.53 -34.84 30.20
CA PRO A 453 -38.81 -35.42 29.82
C PRO A 453 -39.90 -35.05 30.84
N ALA A 454 -40.99 -34.45 30.38
CA ALA A 454 -42.09 -33.98 31.25
C ALA A 454 -42.89 -35.13 31.92
N ASP A 455 -43.01 -36.28 31.25
CA ASP A 455 -43.91 -37.38 31.64
C ASP A 455 -43.21 -38.64 32.19
N LEU A 456 -41.91 -38.53 32.51
CA LEU A 456 -41.08 -39.64 33.01
C LEU A 456 -40.48 -39.34 34.39
N ASP A 457 -40.59 -40.31 35.30
CA ASP A 457 -40.05 -40.24 36.66
C ASP A 457 -39.05 -41.38 36.94
N GLY A 458 -38.24 -41.20 37.99
CA GLY A 458 -37.34 -42.24 38.52
C GLY A 458 -36.37 -42.82 37.49
N THR A 459 -36.23 -44.14 37.45
CA THR A 459 -35.31 -44.87 36.56
C THR A 459 -35.52 -44.54 35.07
N ALA A 460 -36.77 -44.30 34.65
CA ALA A 460 -37.07 -43.98 33.25
C ALA A 460 -36.53 -42.61 32.83
N ARG A 461 -36.61 -41.63 33.73
CA ARG A 461 -35.98 -40.31 33.54
C ARG A 461 -34.46 -40.43 33.46
N GLY A 462 -33.86 -41.30 34.29
CA GLY A 462 -32.43 -41.61 34.23
C GLY A 462 -31.99 -42.18 32.88
N ILE A 463 -32.72 -43.15 32.33
CA ILE A 463 -32.42 -43.73 31.01
C ILE A 463 -32.61 -42.70 29.90
N ALA A 464 -33.66 -41.87 29.96
CA ALA A 464 -33.89 -40.80 28.98
C ALA A 464 -32.74 -39.77 29.01
N PHE A 465 -32.30 -39.36 30.20
CA PHE A 465 -31.16 -38.46 30.36
C PHE A 465 -29.88 -39.07 29.78
N GLN A 466 -29.55 -40.33 30.10
CA GLN A 466 -28.39 -41.01 29.53
C GLN A 466 -28.47 -41.16 28.00
N LEU A 467 -29.66 -41.41 27.45
CA LEU A 467 -29.88 -41.41 26.01
C LEU A 467 -29.60 -40.04 25.39
N SER A 468 -30.01 -38.96 26.05
CA SER A 468 -29.71 -37.59 25.62
C SER A 468 -28.21 -37.31 25.61
N GLU A 469 -27.50 -37.64 26.71
CA GLU A 469 -26.05 -37.48 26.82
C GLU A 469 -25.29 -38.25 25.74
N HIS A 470 -25.80 -39.42 25.34
CA HIS A 470 -25.23 -40.25 24.29
C HIS A 470 -25.83 -39.99 22.89
N LEU A 471 -26.42 -38.81 22.68
CA LEU A 471 -26.93 -38.35 21.37
C LEU A 471 -27.90 -39.37 20.72
N GLY A 472 -28.74 -39.97 21.57
CA GLY A 472 -29.80 -40.90 21.19
C GLY A 472 -29.35 -42.34 20.93
N LEU A 473 -28.14 -42.74 21.35
CA LEU A 473 -27.63 -44.11 21.22
C LEU A 473 -27.02 -44.62 22.52
N LEU A 474 -27.69 -45.58 23.16
CA LEU A 474 -27.21 -46.16 24.41
C LEU A 474 -27.05 -47.68 24.26
N PRO A 475 -25.85 -48.25 24.48
CA PRO A 475 -25.67 -49.70 24.53
C PRO A 475 -26.55 -50.29 25.62
N ARG A 476 -27.40 -51.27 25.26
CA ARG A 476 -28.37 -51.87 26.20
C ARG A 476 -27.68 -52.54 27.39
N SER A 477 -26.46 -53.05 27.20
CA SER A 477 -25.67 -53.66 28.28
C SER A 477 -25.36 -52.68 29.41
N ALA A 478 -25.29 -51.38 29.14
CA ALA A 478 -25.00 -50.36 30.16
C ALA A 478 -26.16 -50.10 31.11
N VAL A 479 -27.40 -50.38 30.68
CA VAL A 479 -28.65 -50.12 31.44
C VAL A 479 -29.53 -51.36 31.52
N ALA A 480 -28.92 -52.55 31.49
CA ALA A 480 -29.67 -53.80 31.36
C ALA A 480 -30.64 -54.05 32.52
N ASP A 481 -30.22 -53.74 33.75
CA ASP A 481 -31.02 -53.96 34.95
C ASP A 481 -32.10 -52.87 35.13
N ASP A 482 -31.76 -51.62 34.82
CA ASP A 482 -32.72 -50.51 34.79
C ASP A 482 -33.86 -50.78 33.80
N VAL A 483 -33.53 -51.31 32.61
CA VAL A 483 -34.51 -51.64 31.56
C VAL A 483 -35.39 -52.82 31.96
N LYS A 484 -34.86 -53.82 32.69
CA LYS A 484 -35.67 -54.94 33.21
C LYS A 484 -36.70 -54.46 34.23
N GLY A 485 -36.36 -53.46 35.04
CA GLY A 485 -37.24 -52.86 36.04
C GLY A 485 -38.35 -51.96 35.48
N LEU A 486 -38.30 -51.57 34.20
CA LEU A 486 -39.34 -50.75 33.58
C LEU A 486 -40.61 -51.57 33.30
N ASP A 487 -41.75 -51.07 33.79
CA ASP A 487 -43.07 -51.58 33.43
C ASP A 487 -43.45 -51.29 31.96
N GLN A 488 -44.56 -51.87 31.52
CA GLN A 488 -44.97 -51.75 30.12
C GLN A 488 -45.53 -50.36 29.77
N ASP A 489 -46.14 -49.66 30.74
CA ASP A 489 -46.74 -48.34 30.54
C ASP A 489 -45.66 -47.26 30.38
N VAL A 490 -44.60 -47.31 31.19
CA VAL A 490 -43.43 -46.44 31.08
C VAL A 490 -42.69 -46.71 29.77
N ARG A 491 -42.54 -47.97 29.36
CA ARG A 491 -41.99 -48.30 28.04
C ARG A 491 -42.84 -47.73 26.91
N ALA A 492 -44.17 -47.72 27.03
CA ALA A 492 -45.06 -47.11 26.05
C ALA A 492 -44.86 -45.58 25.99
N LYS A 493 -44.72 -44.90 27.14
CA LYS A 493 -44.37 -43.46 27.20
C LYS A 493 -43.03 -43.16 26.52
N MET A 494 -41.98 -43.95 26.79
CA MET A 494 -40.67 -43.77 26.13
C MET A 494 -40.74 -44.01 24.61
N ARG A 495 -41.56 -44.96 24.14
CA ARG A 495 -41.80 -45.15 22.70
C ARG A 495 -42.51 -43.96 22.07
N LYS A 496 -43.41 -43.26 22.78
CA LYS A 496 -44.02 -42.01 22.31
C LYS A 496 -42.99 -40.89 22.13
N LEU A 497 -41.93 -40.88 22.94
CA LEU A 497 -40.76 -40.00 22.79
C LEU A 497 -39.78 -40.47 21.69
N GLY A 498 -40.14 -41.49 20.90
CA GLY A 498 -39.34 -41.97 19.78
C GLY A 498 -38.24 -42.98 20.15
N VAL A 499 -38.18 -43.45 21.41
CA VAL A 499 -37.19 -44.43 21.85
C VAL A 499 -37.57 -45.85 21.39
N LYS A 500 -36.60 -46.57 20.82
CA LYS A 500 -36.70 -48.00 20.49
C LYS A 500 -35.80 -48.83 21.39
N PHE A 501 -36.35 -49.95 21.87
CA PHE A 501 -35.64 -50.92 22.69
C PHE A 501 -35.17 -52.09 21.82
N GLY A 502 -33.94 -52.01 21.30
CA GLY A 502 -33.31 -53.07 20.53
C GLY A 502 -32.72 -54.17 21.41
N ALA A 503 -32.19 -55.22 20.77
CA ALA A 503 -31.44 -56.28 21.41
C ALA A 503 -30.06 -55.80 21.91
N TYR A 504 -29.35 -54.96 21.14
CA TYR A 504 -28.01 -54.48 21.52
C TYR A 504 -28.00 -53.01 21.96
N HIS A 505 -28.87 -52.17 21.42
CA HIS A 505 -28.96 -50.74 21.73
C HIS A 505 -30.38 -50.29 22.03
N ILE A 506 -30.49 -49.30 22.90
CA ILE A 506 -31.65 -48.46 23.04
C ILE A 506 -31.35 -47.19 22.25
N TYR A 507 -32.21 -46.82 21.32
CA TYR A 507 -31.88 -45.76 20.37
C TYR A 507 -33.09 -44.98 19.87
N VAL A 508 -32.83 -43.77 19.37
CA VAL A 508 -33.81 -42.91 18.71
C VAL A 508 -33.61 -42.99 17.20
N PRO A 509 -34.53 -43.58 16.41
CA PRO A 509 -34.33 -43.75 14.97
C PRO A 509 -34.17 -42.44 14.20
N LEU A 510 -34.83 -41.37 14.65
CA LEU A 510 -34.75 -40.06 13.99
C LEU A 510 -33.37 -39.42 14.14
N SER A 511 -32.62 -39.71 15.22
CA SER A 511 -31.23 -39.23 15.37
C SER A 511 -30.22 -39.97 14.49
N LEU A 512 -30.60 -41.08 13.86
CA LEU A 512 -29.75 -41.82 12.91
C LEU A 512 -29.84 -41.28 11.48
N LYS A 513 -30.71 -40.29 11.21
CA LYS A 513 -30.74 -39.60 9.91
C LYS A 513 -29.44 -38.80 9.68
N PRO A 514 -29.05 -38.53 8.42
CA PRO A 514 -27.78 -37.87 8.13
C PRO A 514 -27.56 -36.51 8.82
N ALA A 515 -28.51 -35.57 8.70
CA ALA A 515 -28.33 -34.22 9.25
C ALA A 515 -28.24 -34.16 10.79
N PRO A 516 -29.10 -34.84 11.57
CA PRO A 516 -28.92 -34.96 13.02
C PRO A 516 -27.57 -35.60 13.41
N ARG A 517 -27.13 -36.58 12.62
CA ARG A 517 -25.91 -37.33 12.93
C ARG A 517 -24.64 -36.56 12.63
N GLU A 518 -24.63 -35.80 11.54
CA GLU A 518 -23.56 -34.87 11.20
C GLU A 518 -23.39 -33.82 12.30
N LEU A 519 -24.49 -33.20 12.74
CA LEU A 519 -24.45 -32.23 13.84
C LEU A 519 -23.98 -32.88 15.16
N ALA A 520 -24.50 -34.06 15.50
CA ALA A 520 -24.08 -34.82 16.68
C ALA A 520 -22.57 -35.11 16.70
N LEU A 521 -21.98 -35.46 15.55
CA LEU A 521 -20.54 -35.67 15.41
C LEU A 521 -19.74 -34.40 15.67
N ILE A 522 -20.16 -33.27 15.09
CA ILE A 522 -19.50 -31.97 15.29
C ILE A 522 -19.55 -31.58 16.77
N LEU A 523 -20.72 -31.66 17.41
CA LEU A 523 -20.91 -31.30 18.82
C LEU A 523 -20.07 -32.18 19.76
N TRP A 524 -20.06 -33.49 19.53
CA TRP A 524 -19.25 -34.41 20.32
C TRP A 524 -17.76 -34.15 20.13
N ALA A 525 -17.33 -33.93 18.88
CA ALA A 525 -15.95 -33.64 18.55
C ALA A 525 -15.46 -32.35 19.22
N LEU A 526 -16.27 -31.30 19.29
CA LEU A 526 -15.92 -30.05 19.99
C LEU A 526 -15.53 -30.28 21.45
N LYS A 527 -16.24 -31.16 22.17
CA LYS A 527 -15.91 -31.49 23.57
C LYS A 527 -14.81 -32.56 23.71
N ASN A 528 -14.56 -33.35 22.68
CA ASN A 528 -13.71 -34.55 22.76
C ASN A 528 -12.66 -34.55 21.63
N GLY A 529 -11.65 -33.67 21.74
CA GLY A 529 -10.48 -33.66 20.85
C GLY A 529 -10.54 -32.70 19.66
N GLY A 530 -11.63 -31.96 19.50
CA GLY A 530 -11.83 -30.95 18.47
C GLY A 530 -12.36 -31.49 17.14
N VAL A 531 -12.88 -30.59 16.30
CA VAL A 531 -13.48 -30.91 14.99
C VAL A 531 -12.48 -31.29 13.90
N ARG A 532 -11.18 -31.11 14.15
CA ARG A 532 -10.09 -31.43 13.21
C ARG A 532 -9.51 -32.83 13.41
N GLN A 533 -10.02 -33.61 14.35
CA GLN A 533 -9.53 -34.97 14.58
C GLN A 533 -9.91 -35.91 13.42
N PRO A 534 -9.10 -36.94 13.13
CA PRO A 534 -9.39 -37.90 12.07
C PRO A 534 -10.79 -38.52 12.20
N GLY A 535 -11.52 -38.59 11.08
CA GLY A 535 -12.85 -39.18 10.99
C GLY A 535 -14.03 -38.21 11.17
N VAL A 536 -13.86 -37.02 11.75
CA VAL A 536 -14.99 -36.07 11.93
C VAL A 536 -15.50 -35.50 10.60
N SER A 537 -14.62 -35.25 9.64
CA SER A 537 -15.00 -34.81 8.28
C SER A 537 -15.54 -35.94 7.40
N ASP A 538 -15.04 -37.16 7.61
CA ASP A 538 -15.25 -38.27 6.66
C ASP A 538 -16.47 -39.12 7.02
N LEU A 539 -16.74 -39.30 8.32
CA LEU A 539 -17.89 -40.07 8.81
C LEU A 539 -19.25 -39.51 8.35
N PRO A 540 -19.50 -38.18 8.33
CA PRO A 540 -20.74 -37.63 7.78
C PRO A 540 -21.00 -38.06 6.33
N GLN A 541 -19.96 -38.10 5.48
CA GLN A 541 -20.08 -38.56 4.09
C GLN A 541 -20.47 -40.05 4.02
N ILE A 542 -19.92 -40.87 4.91
CA ILE A 542 -20.29 -42.29 5.02
C ILE A 542 -21.75 -42.45 5.48
N VAL A 543 -22.20 -41.65 6.45
CA VAL A 543 -23.61 -41.64 6.90
C VAL A 543 -24.53 -41.24 5.75
N LEU A 544 -24.19 -40.18 5.01
CA LEU A 544 -24.97 -39.69 3.87
C LEU A 544 -25.06 -40.73 2.75
N SER A 545 -23.98 -41.47 2.48
CA SER A 545 -23.93 -42.52 1.47
C SER A 545 -24.85 -43.72 1.77
N GLY A 546 -25.41 -43.81 2.98
CA GLY A 546 -26.32 -44.89 3.38
C GLY A 546 -25.64 -46.24 3.61
N ARG A 547 -24.30 -46.28 3.65
CA ARG A 547 -23.52 -47.51 3.92
C ARG A 547 -23.97 -48.15 5.23
N THR A 548 -24.23 -49.46 5.19
CA THR A 548 -24.70 -50.23 6.33
C THR A 548 -23.56 -50.85 7.14
N SER A 549 -22.41 -51.08 6.51
CA SER A 549 -21.19 -51.54 7.18
C SER A 549 -19.92 -51.24 6.37
N PHE A 550 -18.81 -50.97 7.06
CA PHE A 550 -17.50 -50.70 6.46
C PHE A 550 -16.36 -51.09 7.42
N LEU A 551 -15.11 -51.08 6.94
CA LEU A 551 -13.94 -51.37 7.77
C LEU A 551 -13.62 -50.18 8.67
N ILE A 552 -13.26 -50.44 9.93
CA ILE A 552 -12.80 -49.38 10.83
C ILE A 552 -11.40 -48.92 10.41
N ASP A 553 -11.15 -47.64 10.60
CA ASP A 553 -9.84 -47.03 10.51
C ASP A 553 -9.20 -47.02 11.91
N PRO A 554 -8.02 -47.63 12.10
CA PRO A 554 -7.31 -47.61 13.38
C PRO A 554 -6.97 -46.20 13.89
N GLU A 555 -6.90 -45.19 13.02
CA GLU A 555 -6.56 -43.81 13.40
C GLU A 555 -7.76 -43.03 13.95
N VAL A 556 -8.99 -43.53 13.74
CA VAL A 556 -10.22 -42.88 14.19
C VAL A 556 -10.62 -43.41 15.57
N ASN A 557 -10.94 -42.49 16.49
CA ASN A 557 -11.42 -42.86 17.83
C ASN A 557 -12.66 -43.78 17.72
N PRO A 558 -12.64 -44.98 18.32
CA PRO A 558 -13.78 -45.90 18.28
C PRO A 558 -15.12 -45.26 18.68
N LYS A 559 -15.08 -44.28 19.59
CA LYS A 559 -16.26 -43.57 20.06
C LYS A 559 -16.91 -42.69 18.97
N LEU A 560 -16.14 -42.18 18.01
CA LEU A 560 -16.70 -41.44 16.87
C LEU A 560 -17.59 -42.32 16.00
N TYR A 561 -17.29 -43.62 15.84
CA TYR A 561 -18.17 -44.54 15.13
C TYR A 561 -19.51 -44.72 15.85
N GLU A 562 -19.48 -44.83 17.18
CA GLU A 562 -20.69 -44.90 18.00
C GLU A 562 -21.53 -43.63 17.86
N VAL A 563 -20.88 -42.47 17.98
CA VAL A 563 -21.55 -41.16 17.77
C VAL A 563 -22.03 -41.00 16.34
N ALA A 564 -21.39 -41.62 15.34
CA ALA A 564 -21.82 -41.67 13.94
C ALA A 564 -22.97 -42.67 13.68
N GLY A 565 -23.43 -43.41 14.69
CA GLY A 565 -24.54 -44.36 14.53
C GLY A 565 -24.13 -45.77 14.15
N PHE A 566 -22.87 -46.14 14.38
CA PHE A 566 -22.33 -47.46 14.09
C PHE A 566 -21.84 -48.16 15.35
N LYS A 567 -22.12 -49.45 15.45
CA LYS A 567 -21.48 -50.34 16.42
C LYS A 567 -20.21 -50.90 15.82
N VAL A 568 -19.10 -50.80 16.54
CA VAL A 568 -17.85 -51.50 16.19
C VAL A 568 -18.00 -52.98 16.54
N ALA A 569 -17.89 -53.85 15.54
CA ALA A 569 -17.97 -55.30 15.62
C ALA A 569 -16.70 -55.92 15.01
N GLY A 570 -15.67 -56.11 15.84
CA GLY A 570 -14.36 -56.56 15.37
C GLY A 570 -13.72 -55.52 14.45
N LYS A 571 -13.38 -55.91 13.22
CA LYS A 571 -12.75 -55.02 12.22
C LYS A 571 -13.74 -54.17 11.42
N ARG A 572 -15.04 -54.22 11.73
CA ARG A 572 -16.09 -53.54 10.97
C ARG A 572 -16.96 -52.66 11.84
N ALA A 573 -17.34 -51.51 11.31
CA ALA A 573 -18.44 -50.70 11.83
C ALA A 573 -19.75 -51.17 11.15
N VAL A 574 -20.83 -51.34 11.91
CA VAL A 574 -22.15 -51.76 11.42
C VAL A 574 -23.20 -50.79 11.94
N ARG A 575 -24.08 -50.30 11.07
CA ARG A 575 -25.08 -49.29 11.44
C ARG A 575 -26.08 -49.88 12.45
N VAL A 576 -26.38 -49.12 13.50
CA VAL A 576 -27.14 -49.63 14.67
C VAL A 576 -28.54 -50.09 14.28
N ASP A 577 -29.28 -49.32 13.49
CA ASP A 577 -30.64 -49.70 13.03
C ASP A 577 -30.68 -51.00 12.21
N ILE A 578 -29.63 -51.27 11.42
CA ILE A 578 -29.51 -52.51 10.64
C ILE A 578 -29.14 -53.67 11.54
N LEU A 579 -28.24 -53.45 12.50
CA LEU A 579 -27.86 -54.47 13.47
C LEU A 579 -29.07 -54.92 14.30
N GLU A 580 -29.89 -53.98 14.78
CA GLU A 580 -31.10 -54.31 15.55
C GLU A 580 -32.13 -55.05 14.68
N ARG A 581 -32.31 -54.64 13.43
CA ARG A 581 -33.20 -55.34 12.48
C ARG A 581 -32.75 -56.78 12.24
N LEU A 582 -31.44 -57.01 12.08
CA LEU A 582 -30.89 -58.35 11.92
C LEU A 582 -31.10 -59.19 13.18
N ALA A 583 -30.89 -58.60 14.36
CA ALA A 583 -31.12 -59.27 15.63
C ALA A 583 -32.59 -59.71 15.80
N ASP A 584 -33.54 -58.84 15.44
CA ASP A 584 -34.97 -59.13 15.50
C ASP A 584 -35.38 -60.28 14.55
N ILE A 585 -34.75 -60.40 13.38
CA ILE A 585 -35.00 -61.48 12.42
C ILE A 585 -34.39 -62.81 12.91
N ILE A 586 -33.19 -62.76 13.50
CA ILE A 586 -32.45 -63.94 13.92
C ILE A 586 -33.02 -64.55 15.22
N ARG A 587 -33.49 -63.71 16.15
CA ARG A 587 -33.90 -64.14 17.49
C ARG A 587 -35.01 -65.21 17.52
N PRO A 588 -36.09 -65.15 16.71
CA PRO A 588 -37.06 -66.22 16.62
C PRO A 588 -36.48 -67.53 16.07
N LEU A 589 -35.52 -67.44 15.14
CA LEU A 589 -34.89 -68.59 14.50
C LEU A 589 -33.93 -69.33 15.44
N ILE A 590 -33.18 -68.60 16.29
CA ILE A 590 -32.35 -69.21 17.35
C ILE A 590 -33.23 -69.81 18.45
N ALA A 591 -34.40 -69.24 18.73
CA ALA A 591 -35.32 -69.79 19.73
C ALA A 591 -36.00 -71.11 19.28
N LEU A 592 -35.92 -71.45 17.99
CA LEU A 592 -36.51 -72.65 17.39
C LEU A 592 -35.57 -73.88 17.39
N ASP A 593 -34.27 -73.70 17.64
CA ASP A 593 -33.29 -74.79 17.73
C ASP A 593 -32.31 -74.48 18.90
N PRO A 594 -32.57 -75.00 20.12
CA PRO A 594 -31.88 -74.62 21.36
C PRO A 594 -30.41 -75.07 21.46
#